data_AF-A0A428LXY0-F1
#
_entry.id   AF-A0A428LXY0-F1
#
_cell.length_a   1.000
_cell.length_b   1.000
_cell.length_c   1.000
_cell.angle_alpha   90.00
_cell.angle_beta   90.00
_cell.angle_gamma   90.00
#
_symmetry.space_group_name_H-M   'P 1'
#
loop_
_entity.id
_entity.type
_entity.pdbx_description
1 polymer ?
#
loop_
_entity_poly.entity_id
_entity_poly.type
_entity_poly.pdbx_seq_one_letter_code
_entity_poly.pdbx_strand_id
1 'polypeptide(L)'
;MSIEELARENVRRLTPYQSARRLGGNGDVWLNANEYPTAVQFELSQQTLNRYPECQPKAVIENYARYAGVKTEQVLVSRGADEGIELLIRAFCEPGKDAVMYCQPTYGMYSVSAETFGVACRNVQALEDWQLDLQGIADNLDGVKVVFVCSPNNPTGQIINPQDIRTLLELTRGKALVVADEAYIEFCPQATLAGWLEEYPHLVVLRTLSKAFALAGLRCGFTLANKEVIDLLLKVIAPYPLSTPVADIAAQALAPLGINAMRERVAQILEERQYLVTALKDIACVEQVFDSETNYILVRFTASSAVFKSLWDQGIILRDQNKQPSLSGCLRITIGTRAESQRVIDALKAEKV
;
A
#
# COMPACT_ATOMS: atom_id res chain seq x y z
N MET A 1 -22.35 8.41 33.80
CA MET A 1 -22.05 7.66 32.57
C MET A 1 -21.33 8.60 31.62
N SER A 2 -20.08 8.30 31.24
CA SER A 2 -19.29 9.16 30.34
C SER A 2 -19.56 8.80 28.87
N ILE A 3 -19.26 9.73 27.94
CA ILE A 3 -19.33 9.42 26.49
C ILE A 3 -18.42 8.25 26.13
N GLU A 4 -17.28 8.13 26.82
CA GLU A 4 -16.34 7.02 26.63
C GLU A 4 -16.98 5.66 27.00
N GLU A 5 -17.80 5.59 28.05
CA GLU A 5 -18.51 4.36 28.42
C GLU A 5 -19.55 3.90 27.38
N LEU A 6 -20.01 4.80 26.50
CA LEU A 6 -20.89 4.45 25.37
C LEU A 6 -20.12 3.80 24.20
N ALA A 7 -18.81 3.98 24.14
CA ALA A 7 -17.98 3.46 23.06
C ALA A 7 -17.70 1.96 23.22
N ARG A 8 -17.63 1.25 22.08
CA ARG A 8 -17.22 -0.16 22.03
C ARG A 8 -15.87 -0.33 22.73
N GLU A 9 -15.71 -1.44 23.43
CA GLU A 9 -14.49 -1.73 24.20
C GLU A 9 -13.22 -1.76 23.34
N ASN A 10 -13.28 -2.38 22.15
CA ASN A 10 -12.14 -2.40 21.22
C ASN A 10 -11.76 -1.00 20.74
N VAL A 11 -12.74 -0.11 20.51
CA VAL A 11 -12.49 1.27 20.06
C VAL A 11 -11.80 2.12 21.13
N ARG A 12 -12.07 1.86 22.42
CA ARG A 12 -11.38 2.54 23.52
C ARG A 12 -9.92 2.12 23.66
N ARG A 13 -9.61 0.86 23.35
CA ARG A 13 -8.27 0.28 23.52
C ARG A 13 -7.37 0.47 22.30
N LEU A 14 -7.94 0.55 21.09
CA LEU A 14 -7.17 0.63 19.87
C LEU A 14 -6.34 1.92 19.80
N THR A 15 -5.15 1.81 19.21
CA THR A 15 -4.34 2.99 18.88
C THR A 15 -4.58 3.33 17.41
N PRO A 16 -4.98 4.58 17.09
CA PRO A 16 -5.22 4.95 15.71
C PRO A 16 -3.93 4.91 14.89
N TYR A 17 -4.06 4.57 13.61
CA TYR A 17 -2.92 4.45 12.69
C TYR A 17 -2.05 5.72 12.69
N GLN A 18 -0.74 5.52 12.83
CA GLN A 18 0.27 6.58 12.78
C GLN A 18 0.67 6.84 11.32
N SER A 19 -0.15 7.63 10.61
CA SER A 19 0.16 8.07 9.25
C SER A 19 1.28 9.11 9.23
N ALA A 20 1.94 9.25 8.07
CA ALA A 20 3.04 10.20 7.86
C ALA A 20 2.71 11.62 8.32
N ARG A 21 1.48 12.10 8.09
CA ARG A 21 1.05 13.45 8.47
C ARG A 21 0.58 13.57 9.92
N ARG A 22 0.20 12.46 10.58
CA ARG A 22 -0.13 12.45 12.01
C ARG A 22 1.09 12.55 12.90
N LEU A 23 2.23 12.03 12.44
CA LEU A 23 3.52 12.17 13.12
C LEU A 23 4.05 13.61 13.09
N GLY A 24 3.47 14.48 12.25
CA GLY A 24 3.88 15.87 12.10
C GLY A 24 5.20 16.02 11.33
N GLY A 25 5.93 17.09 11.63
CA GLY A 25 7.18 17.47 10.97
C GLY A 25 7.07 18.84 10.30
N ASN A 26 8.10 19.65 10.47
CA ASN A 26 8.29 20.88 9.70
C ASN A 26 9.49 20.62 8.81
N GLY A 27 9.30 20.60 7.50
CA GLY A 27 10.36 20.26 6.56
C GLY A 27 10.05 20.73 5.15
N ASP A 28 11.11 20.80 4.35
CA ASP A 28 11.08 21.16 2.94
C ASP A 28 11.30 19.94 2.03
N VAL A 29 11.75 18.80 2.58
CA VAL A 29 11.97 17.54 1.86
C VAL A 29 11.12 16.43 2.49
N TRP A 30 10.12 15.93 1.75
CA TRP A 30 9.11 15.00 2.26
C TRP A 30 9.25 13.61 1.64
N LEU A 31 10.04 12.74 2.28
CA LEU A 31 10.36 11.40 1.79
C LEU A 31 9.84 10.29 2.71
N ASN A 32 8.64 10.46 3.27
CA ASN A 32 8.09 9.60 4.31
C ASN A 32 6.77 8.87 3.95
N ALA A 33 6.11 9.23 2.85
CA ALA A 33 4.75 8.78 2.53
C ALA A 33 4.64 7.97 1.23
N ASN A 34 5.76 7.75 0.53
CA ASN A 34 5.83 7.09 -0.77
C ASN A 34 4.97 7.81 -1.81
N GLU A 35 4.89 9.13 -1.74
CA GLU A 35 4.22 9.98 -2.72
C GLU A 35 5.16 10.25 -3.89
N TYR A 36 4.62 10.52 -5.07
CA TYR A 36 5.42 11.03 -6.18
C TYR A 36 5.81 12.50 -5.89
N PRO A 37 7.07 12.92 -6.13
CA PRO A 37 7.59 14.18 -5.61
C PRO A 37 6.99 15.45 -6.24
N THR A 38 6.47 15.37 -7.47
CA THR A 38 6.03 16.55 -8.23
C THR A 38 4.53 16.51 -8.51
N ALA A 39 3.82 17.61 -8.26
CA ALA A 39 2.39 17.67 -8.56
C ALA A 39 2.11 17.51 -10.07
N VAL A 40 1.10 16.72 -10.41
CA VAL A 40 0.57 16.61 -11.78
C VAL A 40 -0.78 17.33 -11.80
N GLN A 41 -0.91 18.32 -12.68
CA GLN A 41 -2.11 19.15 -12.77
C GLN A 41 -3.24 18.45 -13.51
N PHE A 42 -4.45 18.60 -12.99
CA PHE A 42 -5.69 18.16 -13.62
C PHE A 42 -6.78 19.19 -13.32
N GLU A 43 -7.68 19.38 -14.27
CA GLU A 43 -8.81 20.29 -14.17
C GLU A 43 -10.12 19.52 -14.26
N LEU A 44 -11.17 20.07 -13.64
CA LEU A 44 -12.50 19.49 -13.74
C LEU A 44 -13.09 19.74 -15.13
N SER A 45 -13.52 18.67 -15.78
CA SER A 45 -14.25 18.69 -17.05
C SER A 45 -15.77 18.62 -16.86
N GLN A 46 -16.25 18.15 -15.70
CA GLN A 46 -17.67 17.93 -15.41
C GLN A 46 -18.23 18.96 -14.43
N GLN A 47 -19.21 19.75 -14.88
CA GLN A 47 -19.90 20.78 -14.09
C GLN A 47 -21.27 20.29 -13.58
N THR A 48 -21.28 19.15 -12.89
CA THR A 48 -22.50 18.43 -12.45
C THR A 48 -22.57 18.20 -10.94
N LEU A 49 -21.83 18.98 -10.16
CA LEU A 49 -21.64 18.80 -8.71
C LEU A 49 -22.93 18.86 -7.89
N ASN A 50 -24.01 19.41 -8.45
CA ASN A 50 -25.33 19.45 -7.83
C ASN A 50 -26.11 18.13 -7.91
N ARG A 51 -25.54 17.09 -8.54
CA ARG A 51 -26.14 15.76 -8.69
C ARG A 51 -25.23 14.68 -8.09
N TYR A 52 -25.84 13.62 -7.58
CA TYR A 52 -25.08 12.45 -7.11
C TYR A 52 -24.37 11.76 -8.29
N PRO A 53 -23.16 11.24 -8.08
CA PRO A 53 -22.45 10.44 -9.08
C PRO A 53 -23.05 9.03 -9.18
N GLU A 54 -22.57 8.27 -10.16
CA GLU A 54 -22.74 6.82 -10.19
C GLU A 54 -22.01 6.17 -9.00
N CYS A 55 -22.53 5.05 -8.48
CA CYS A 55 -21.85 4.30 -7.42
C CYS A 55 -20.46 3.81 -7.86
N GLN A 56 -20.36 3.33 -9.11
CA GLN A 56 -19.12 2.90 -9.75
C GLN A 56 -19.01 3.61 -11.10
N PRO A 57 -18.34 4.78 -11.18
CA PRO A 57 -18.30 5.58 -12.40
C PRO A 57 -17.76 4.80 -13.60
N LYS A 58 -18.60 4.61 -14.61
CA LYS A 58 -18.33 3.72 -15.74
C LYS A 58 -17.00 4.00 -16.44
N ALA A 59 -16.70 5.28 -16.71
CA ALA A 59 -15.46 5.68 -17.38
C ALA A 59 -14.20 5.29 -16.58
N VAL A 60 -14.28 5.38 -15.24
CA VAL A 60 -13.16 5.01 -14.35
C VAL A 60 -12.96 3.49 -14.38
N ILE A 61 -14.04 2.72 -14.27
CA ILE A 61 -14.00 1.25 -14.32
C ILE A 61 -13.46 0.76 -15.66
N GLU A 62 -14.01 1.23 -16.78
CA GLU A 62 -13.59 0.81 -18.13
C GLU A 62 -12.14 1.17 -18.43
N ASN A 63 -11.70 2.38 -18.03
CA ASN A 63 -10.32 2.79 -18.25
C ASN A 63 -9.34 2.00 -17.37
N TYR A 64 -9.69 1.74 -16.10
CA TYR A 64 -8.83 0.95 -15.22
C TYR A 64 -8.76 -0.53 -15.66
N ALA A 65 -9.90 -1.12 -16.04
CA ALA A 65 -9.96 -2.50 -16.55
C ALA A 65 -9.08 -2.66 -17.79
N ARG A 66 -9.16 -1.73 -18.74
CA ARG A 66 -8.30 -1.70 -19.95
C ARG A 66 -6.82 -1.59 -19.60
N TYR A 67 -6.47 -0.72 -18.66
CA TYR A 67 -5.08 -0.56 -18.18
C TYR A 67 -4.56 -1.85 -17.52
N ALA A 68 -5.35 -2.45 -16.64
CA ALA A 68 -4.97 -3.63 -15.87
C ALA A 68 -5.06 -4.95 -16.66
N GLY A 69 -5.68 -4.94 -17.86
CA GLY A 69 -5.84 -6.12 -18.69
C GLY A 69 -6.87 -7.12 -18.13
N VAL A 70 -7.91 -6.63 -17.44
CA VAL A 70 -8.97 -7.45 -16.83
C VAL A 70 -10.35 -7.05 -17.36
N LYS A 71 -11.38 -7.85 -17.06
CA LYS A 71 -12.77 -7.55 -17.44
C LYS A 71 -13.35 -6.46 -16.54
N THR A 72 -14.33 -5.70 -17.02
CA THR A 72 -14.93 -4.60 -16.24
C THR A 72 -15.67 -5.09 -15.01
N GLU A 73 -16.32 -6.26 -15.09
CA GLU A 73 -16.96 -6.91 -13.93
C GLU A 73 -15.97 -7.46 -12.89
N GLN A 74 -14.68 -7.43 -13.17
CA GLN A 74 -13.61 -7.80 -12.25
C GLN A 74 -13.03 -6.58 -11.51
N VAL A 75 -13.55 -5.37 -11.73
CA VAL A 75 -13.02 -4.13 -11.14
C VAL A 75 -14.05 -3.48 -10.22
N LEU A 76 -13.61 -3.10 -9.02
CA LEU A 76 -14.33 -2.21 -8.12
C LEU A 76 -13.44 -1.01 -7.81
N VAL A 77 -14.00 0.20 -7.88
CA VAL A 77 -13.34 1.45 -7.47
C VAL A 77 -13.83 1.88 -6.08
N SER A 78 -12.88 2.35 -5.26
CA SER A 78 -13.08 2.70 -3.86
C SER A 78 -12.18 3.87 -3.45
N ARG A 79 -12.35 4.35 -2.22
CA ARG A 79 -11.60 5.46 -1.64
C ARG A 79 -10.16 5.06 -1.25
N GLY A 80 -9.34 4.80 -2.26
CA GLY A 80 -7.99 4.26 -2.10
C GLY A 80 -8.00 2.75 -1.79
N ALA A 81 -6.82 2.13 -1.82
CA ALA A 81 -6.68 0.72 -1.45
C ALA A 81 -7.10 0.43 0.01
N ASP A 82 -7.01 1.44 0.89
CA ASP A 82 -7.44 1.32 2.29
C ASP A 82 -8.93 0.94 2.41
N GLU A 83 -9.82 1.50 1.58
CA GLU A 83 -11.23 1.10 1.58
C GLU A 83 -11.41 -0.31 1.00
N GLY A 84 -10.59 -0.72 0.02
CA GLY A 84 -10.56 -2.11 -0.46
C GLY A 84 -10.24 -3.11 0.66
N ILE A 85 -9.25 -2.81 1.52
CA ILE A 85 -8.94 -3.60 2.72
C ILE A 85 -10.17 -3.70 3.63
N GLU A 86 -10.82 -2.57 3.92
CA GLU A 86 -12.01 -2.54 4.79
C GLU A 86 -13.18 -3.33 4.21
N LEU A 87 -13.45 -3.22 2.90
CA LEU A 87 -14.54 -3.93 2.23
C LEU A 87 -14.35 -5.45 2.29
N LEU A 88 -13.11 -5.93 2.10
CA LEU A 88 -12.78 -7.36 2.18
C LEU A 88 -13.04 -7.91 3.59
N ILE A 89 -12.59 -7.20 4.62
CA ILE A 89 -12.83 -7.59 6.01
C ILE A 89 -14.34 -7.56 6.30
N ARG A 90 -15.02 -6.49 5.91
CA ARG A 90 -16.45 -6.29 6.16
C ARG A 90 -17.33 -7.34 5.49
N ALA A 91 -16.95 -7.83 4.31
CA ALA A 91 -17.75 -8.79 3.55
C ALA A 91 -17.48 -10.26 3.96
N PHE A 92 -16.25 -10.59 4.35
CA PHE A 92 -15.82 -11.99 4.51
C PHE A 92 -15.50 -12.41 5.95
N CYS A 93 -15.32 -11.47 6.89
CA CYS A 93 -15.01 -11.78 8.28
C CYS A 93 -16.19 -11.45 9.20
N GLU A 94 -16.72 -12.48 9.88
CA GLU A 94 -17.68 -12.30 10.98
C GLU A 94 -16.95 -11.79 12.24
N PRO A 95 -17.28 -10.59 12.77
CA PRO A 95 -16.65 -10.06 13.98
C PRO A 95 -16.76 -11.01 15.18
N GLY A 96 -15.67 -11.16 15.94
CA GLY A 96 -15.60 -12.07 17.09
C GLY A 96 -15.55 -13.57 16.76
N LYS A 97 -15.59 -13.95 15.48
CA LYS A 97 -15.51 -15.35 15.03
C LYS A 97 -14.36 -15.59 14.07
N ASP A 98 -14.32 -14.84 12.97
CA ASP A 98 -13.33 -15.03 11.91
C ASP A 98 -12.09 -14.13 12.15
N ALA A 99 -11.04 -14.40 11.39
CA ALA A 99 -9.78 -13.67 11.46
C ALA A 99 -9.26 -13.21 10.09
N VAL A 100 -8.45 -12.16 10.11
CA VAL A 100 -7.52 -11.82 9.03
C VAL A 100 -6.14 -12.38 9.35
N MET A 101 -5.34 -12.67 8.33
CA MET A 101 -3.93 -13.03 8.46
C MET A 101 -3.05 -12.09 7.65
N TYR A 102 -1.88 -11.74 8.17
CA TYR A 102 -0.84 -11.00 7.45
C TYR A 102 0.55 -11.34 8.00
N CYS A 103 1.58 -11.14 7.18
CA CYS A 103 2.96 -11.48 7.54
C CYS A 103 3.76 -10.24 7.94
N GLN A 104 4.30 -10.18 9.16
CA GLN A 104 5.08 -9.02 9.62
C GLN A 104 6.57 -9.15 9.24
N PRO A 105 7.27 -8.04 8.94
CA PRO A 105 6.80 -6.65 8.89
C PRO A 105 6.10 -6.30 7.57
N THR A 106 4.92 -5.69 7.64
CA THR A 106 4.15 -5.26 6.45
C THR A 106 3.29 -4.01 6.74
N TYR A 107 2.40 -3.66 5.81
CA TYR A 107 1.53 -2.50 5.90
C TYR A 107 0.55 -2.58 7.09
N GLY A 108 0.54 -1.53 7.92
CA GLY A 108 -0.20 -1.55 9.18
C GLY A 108 -1.72 -1.51 9.06
N MET A 109 -2.28 -1.08 7.93
CA MET A 109 -3.74 -0.89 7.82
C MET A 109 -4.53 -2.21 7.88
N TYR A 110 -3.94 -3.35 7.52
CA TYR A 110 -4.61 -4.65 7.68
C TYR A 110 -5.01 -4.88 9.15
N SER A 111 -4.08 -4.61 10.07
CA SER A 111 -4.30 -4.74 11.51
C SER A 111 -5.29 -3.71 12.04
N VAL A 112 -5.14 -2.45 11.64
CA VAL A 112 -5.97 -1.33 12.12
C VAL A 112 -7.43 -1.50 11.69
N SER A 113 -7.67 -1.86 10.42
CA SER A 113 -9.01 -2.09 9.93
C SER A 113 -9.66 -3.29 10.61
N ALA A 114 -8.95 -4.41 10.76
CA ALA A 114 -9.46 -5.59 11.46
C ALA A 114 -9.80 -5.31 12.93
N GLU A 115 -8.90 -4.66 13.67
CA GLU A 115 -9.11 -4.28 15.07
C GLU A 115 -10.32 -3.34 15.23
N THR A 116 -10.48 -2.39 14.31
CA THR A 116 -11.62 -1.45 14.28
C THR A 116 -12.95 -2.18 14.05
N PHE A 117 -12.97 -3.17 13.14
CA PHE A 117 -14.14 -4.02 12.91
C PHE A 117 -14.40 -5.01 14.06
N GLY A 118 -13.40 -5.31 14.90
CA GLY A 118 -13.50 -6.34 15.93
C GLY A 118 -13.28 -7.75 15.37
N VAL A 119 -12.44 -7.84 14.34
CA VAL A 119 -12.00 -9.09 13.70
C VAL A 119 -10.61 -9.42 14.23
N ALA A 120 -10.36 -10.70 14.51
CA ALA A 120 -9.08 -11.13 15.05
C ALA A 120 -7.95 -10.98 14.03
N CYS A 121 -6.75 -10.60 14.49
CA CYS A 121 -5.53 -10.57 13.67
C CYS A 121 -4.66 -11.79 13.98
N ARG A 122 -4.39 -12.62 12.97
CA ARG A 122 -3.39 -13.69 13.04
C ARG A 122 -2.12 -13.25 12.34
N ASN A 123 -1.02 -13.23 13.09
CA ASN A 123 0.26 -12.76 12.59
C ASN A 123 1.21 -13.95 12.46
N VAL A 124 1.76 -14.13 11.27
CA VAL A 124 2.89 -15.02 11.02
C VAL A 124 4.10 -14.12 10.76
N GLN A 125 5.26 -14.41 11.34
CA GLN A 125 6.45 -13.66 10.94
C GLN A 125 6.89 -14.10 9.55
N ALA A 126 7.27 -13.15 8.71
CA ALA A 126 8.00 -13.47 7.50
C ALA A 126 9.36 -14.07 7.86
N LEU A 127 9.96 -14.80 6.91
CA LEU A 127 11.32 -15.33 7.03
C LEU A 127 12.35 -14.18 7.16
N GLU A 128 13.61 -14.50 7.44
CA GLU A 128 14.67 -13.51 7.62
C GLU A 128 14.90 -12.63 6.37
N ASP A 129 14.65 -13.19 5.18
CA ASP A 129 14.68 -12.51 3.88
C ASP A 129 13.33 -11.87 3.49
N TRP A 130 12.39 -11.84 4.43
CA TRP A 130 11.03 -11.33 4.30
C TRP A 130 10.16 -12.03 3.24
N GLN A 131 10.49 -13.28 2.89
CA GLN A 131 9.59 -14.18 2.17
C GLN A 131 8.55 -14.81 3.11
N LEU A 132 7.58 -15.51 2.53
CA LEU A 132 6.48 -16.12 3.29
C LEU A 132 6.95 -17.36 4.05
N ASP A 133 6.64 -17.43 5.35
CA ASP A 133 6.70 -18.70 6.10
C ASP A 133 5.43 -19.52 5.80
N LEU A 134 5.49 -20.30 4.72
CA LEU A 134 4.34 -21.10 4.26
C LEU A 134 3.90 -22.15 5.27
N GLN A 135 4.83 -22.72 6.03
CA GLN A 135 4.51 -23.71 7.07
C GLN A 135 3.80 -23.02 8.24
N GLY A 136 4.35 -21.91 8.73
CA GLY A 136 3.72 -21.11 9.78
C GLY A 136 2.35 -20.59 9.37
N ILE A 137 2.15 -20.22 8.10
CA ILE A 137 0.83 -19.89 7.55
C ILE A 137 -0.10 -21.10 7.63
N ALA A 138 0.29 -22.25 7.05
CA ALA A 138 -0.54 -23.44 6.99
C ALA A 138 -1.05 -23.88 8.38
N ASP A 139 -0.19 -23.82 9.40
CA ASP A 139 -0.50 -24.21 10.77
C ASP A 139 -1.48 -23.24 11.47
N ASN A 140 -1.65 -22.03 10.94
CA ASN A 140 -2.44 -20.97 11.56
C ASN A 140 -3.67 -20.52 10.75
N LEU A 141 -4.05 -21.24 9.68
CA LEU A 141 -5.15 -20.87 8.78
C LEU A 141 -6.57 -21.10 9.34
N ASP A 142 -6.72 -21.87 10.42
CA ASP A 142 -8.06 -22.15 10.97
C ASP A 142 -8.82 -20.85 11.32
N GLY A 143 -10.10 -20.75 10.95
CA GLY A 143 -10.90 -19.53 11.15
C GLY A 143 -10.45 -18.26 10.40
N VAL A 144 -9.39 -18.31 9.59
CA VAL A 144 -8.96 -17.19 8.75
C VAL A 144 -9.85 -17.11 7.51
N LYS A 145 -10.29 -15.90 7.17
CA LYS A 145 -11.12 -15.61 6.00
C LYS A 145 -10.45 -14.75 4.95
N VAL A 146 -9.44 -13.98 5.34
CA VAL A 146 -8.69 -13.10 4.43
C VAL A 146 -7.22 -13.13 4.81
N VAL A 147 -6.33 -13.46 3.86
CA VAL A 147 -4.87 -13.40 3.99
C VAL A 147 -4.36 -12.24 3.15
N PHE A 148 -3.76 -11.23 3.79
CA PHE A 148 -3.12 -10.11 3.10
C PHE A 148 -1.63 -10.36 2.89
N VAL A 149 -1.18 -10.18 1.65
CA VAL A 149 0.23 -10.25 1.25
C VAL A 149 0.55 -9.02 0.41
N CYS A 150 1.42 -8.14 0.90
CA CYS A 150 1.88 -6.99 0.14
C CYS A 150 3.06 -7.41 -0.73
N SER A 151 2.93 -7.23 -2.05
CA SER A 151 3.99 -7.59 -3.01
C SER A 151 3.98 -6.61 -4.19
N PRO A 152 5.05 -5.82 -4.38
CA PRO A 152 6.24 -5.72 -3.52
C PRO A 152 5.93 -5.15 -2.12
N ASN A 153 6.55 -5.73 -1.08
CA ASN A 153 6.15 -5.51 0.31
C ASN A 153 6.55 -4.14 0.85
N ASN A 154 5.66 -3.48 1.57
CA ASN A 154 5.94 -2.27 2.34
C ASN A 154 6.11 -2.59 3.83
N PRO A 155 7.27 -2.33 4.47
CA PRO A 155 8.27 -1.33 4.06
C PRO A 155 9.56 -1.87 3.44
N THR A 156 9.67 -3.17 3.20
CA THR A 156 10.95 -3.82 2.91
C THR A 156 11.39 -3.71 1.45
N GLY A 157 10.45 -3.64 0.51
CA GLY A 157 10.67 -3.28 -0.90
C GLY A 157 10.75 -4.46 -1.88
N GLN A 158 10.98 -5.69 -1.42
CA GLN A 158 11.11 -6.87 -2.28
C GLN A 158 9.76 -7.43 -2.75
N ILE A 159 9.81 -8.18 -3.85
CA ILE A 159 8.70 -8.98 -4.36
C ILE A 159 8.63 -10.31 -3.60
N ILE A 160 7.43 -10.78 -3.30
CA ILE A 160 7.21 -12.15 -2.80
C ILE A 160 7.32 -13.14 -3.95
N ASN A 161 8.07 -14.22 -3.74
CA ASN A 161 8.29 -15.28 -4.71
C ASN A 161 6.95 -15.82 -5.27
N PRO A 162 6.70 -15.74 -6.59
CA PRO A 162 5.44 -16.18 -7.19
C PRO A 162 5.09 -17.65 -6.91
N GLN A 163 6.09 -18.52 -6.78
CA GLN A 163 5.89 -19.93 -6.44
C GLN A 163 5.32 -20.11 -5.02
N ASP A 164 5.74 -19.26 -4.09
CA ASP A 164 5.22 -19.29 -2.72
C ASP A 164 3.79 -18.74 -2.68
N ILE A 165 3.48 -17.74 -3.52
CA ILE A 165 2.11 -17.26 -3.67
C ILE A 165 1.20 -18.34 -4.26
N ARG A 166 1.67 -19.14 -5.25
CA ARG A 166 0.90 -20.29 -5.74
C ARG A 166 0.65 -21.31 -4.63
N THR A 167 1.66 -21.60 -3.81
CA THR A 167 1.49 -22.51 -2.67
C THR A 167 0.48 -21.97 -1.66
N LEU A 168 0.54 -20.68 -1.35
CA LEU A 168 -0.44 -20.00 -0.49
C LEU A 168 -1.86 -20.09 -1.06
N LEU A 169 -2.02 -19.85 -2.36
CA LEU A 169 -3.31 -19.94 -3.05
C LEU A 169 -3.90 -21.35 -2.99
N GLU A 170 -3.07 -22.40 -3.04
CA GLU A 170 -3.53 -23.77 -2.82
C GLU A 170 -3.91 -24.04 -1.36
N LEU A 171 -3.13 -23.56 -0.39
CA LEU A 171 -3.42 -23.73 1.04
C LEU A 171 -4.77 -23.11 1.44
N THR A 172 -5.11 -21.97 0.84
CA THR A 172 -6.33 -21.19 1.14
C THR A 172 -7.54 -21.55 0.27
N ARG A 173 -7.37 -22.42 -0.74
CA ARG A 173 -8.45 -22.81 -1.67
C ARG A 173 -9.69 -23.30 -0.91
N GLY A 174 -10.82 -22.63 -1.12
CA GLY A 174 -12.10 -22.94 -0.46
C GLY A 174 -12.18 -22.56 1.03
N LYS A 175 -11.18 -21.87 1.58
CA LYS A 175 -11.10 -21.52 3.00
C LYS A 175 -11.08 -20.00 3.24
N ALA A 176 -10.21 -19.28 2.52
CA ALA A 176 -9.94 -17.86 2.71
C ALA A 176 -9.64 -17.16 1.38
N LEU A 177 -9.85 -15.85 1.32
CA LEU A 177 -9.33 -15.02 0.25
C LEU A 177 -7.83 -14.80 0.41
N VAL A 178 -7.10 -14.73 -0.71
CA VAL A 178 -5.72 -14.23 -0.76
C VAL A 178 -5.74 -12.88 -1.44
N VAL A 179 -5.30 -11.86 -0.71
CA VAL A 179 -5.28 -10.48 -1.15
C VAL A 179 -3.85 -10.08 -1.40
N ALA A 180 -3.49 -9.96 -2.68
CA ALA A 180 -2.23 -9.38 -3.12
C ALA A 180 -2.35 -7.86 -3.12
N ASP A 181 -1.72 -7.20 -2.16
CA ASP A 181 -1.64 -5.75 -2.13
C ASP A 181 -0.52 -5.27 -3.06
N GLU A 182 -0.94 -4.85 -4.24
CA GLU A 182 -0.13 -4.41 -5.36
C GLU A 182 -0.10 -2.87 -5.45
N ALA A 183 -0.16 -2.15 -4.32
CA ALA A 183 -0.12 -0.69 -4.29
C ALA A 183 1.13 -0.05 -4.96
N TYR A 184 2.18 -0.84 -5.18
CA TYR A 184 3.45 -0.43 -5.79
C TYR A 184 3.79 -1.22 -7.06
N ILE A 185 2.87 -2.02 -7.60
CA ILE A 185 3.17 -2.94 -8.71
C ILE A 185 3.55 -2.22 -10.00
N GLU A 186 3.15 -0.95 -10.16
CA GLU A 186 3.56 -0.12 -11.30
C GLU A 186 5.07 0.00 -11.47
N PHE A 187 5.86 -0.16 -10.40
CA PHE A 187 7.32 -0.11 -10.45
C PHE A 187 7.97 -1.45 -10.87
N CYS A 188 7.20 -2.54 -10.87
CA CYS A 188 7.62 -3.87 -11.32
C CYS A 188 6.42 -4.61 -11.97
N PRO A 189 5.83 -4.07 -13.04
CA PRO A 189 4.52 -4.49 -13.55
C PRO A 189 4.51 -5.95 -14.04
N GLN A 190 5.65 -6.50 -14.43
CA GLN A 190 5.81 -7.90 -14.81
C GLN A 190 5.50 -8.90 -13.68
N ALA A 191 5.52 -8.46 -12.41
CA ALA A 191 5.27 -9.29 -11.24
C ALA A 191 3.79 -9.35 -10.82
N THR A 192 2.90 -8.66 -11.54
CA THR A 192 1.47 -8.61 -11.23
C THR A 192 0.80 -9.98 -11.26
N LEU A 193 -0.11 -10.22 -10.32
CA LEU A 193 -0.95 -11.41 -10.24
C LEU A 193 -2.33 -11.22 -10.86
N ALA A 194 -2.66 -10.03 -11.37
CA ALA A 194 -3.93 -9.77 -12.04
C ALA A 194 -4.27 -10.78 -13.16
N GLY A 195 -3.26 -11.32 -13.86
CA GLY A 195 -3.46 -12.37 -14.88
C GLY A 195 -3.87 -13.74 -14.31
N TRP A 196 -3.75 -13.96 -13.00
CA TRP A 196 -4.05 -15.23 -12.33
C TRP A 196 -5.49 -15.28 -11.83
N LEU A 197 -6.27 -14.21 -11.98
CA LEU A 197 -7.66 -14.17 -11.50
C LEU A 197 -8.49 -15.32 -12.07
N GLU A 198 -8.31 -15.70 -13.33
CA GLU A 198 -9.06 -16.82 -13.94
C GLU A 198 -8.68 -18.19 -13.33
N GLU A 199 -7.47 -18.35 -12.81
CA GLU A 199 -6.99 -19.60 -12.19
C GLU A 199 -7.46 -19.75 -10.73
N TYR A 200 -7.66 -18.63 -10.02
CA TYR A 200 -7.89 -18.61 -8.58
C TYR A 200 -9.12 -17.75 -8.20
N PRO A 201 -10.30 -18.38 -8.00
CA PRO A 201 -11.54 -17.69 -7.65
C PRO A 201 -11.45 -16.80 -6.40
N HIS A 202 -10.59 -17.18 -5.44
CA HIS A 202 -10.37 -16.52 -4.15
C HIS A 202 -9.18 -15.56 -4.13
N LEU A 203 -8.55 -15.29 -5.29
CA LEU A 203 -7.53 -14.25 -5.43
C LEU A 203 -8.19 -12.87 -5.57
N VAL A 204 -7.64 -11.92 -4.85
CA VAL A 204 -7.98 -10.50 -4.92
C VAL A 204 -6.69 -9.70 -5.06
N VAL A 205 -6.71 -8.65 -5.86
CA VAL A 205 -5.58 -7.72 -6.04
C VAL A 205 -6.01 -6.32 -5.66
N LEU A 206 -5.27 -5.66 -4.76
CA LEU A 206 -5.50 -4.24 -4.42
C LEU A 206 -4.57 -3.33 -5.22
N ARG A 207 -5.10 -2.21 -5.69
CA ARG A 207 -4.38 -1.22 -6.49
C ARG A 207 -4.71 0.21 -6.06
N THR A 208 -3.87 1.16 -6.46
CA THR A 208 -4.11 2.58 -6.12
C THR A 208 -3.57 3.56 -7.16
N LEU A 209 -4.21 4.73 -7.25
CA LEU A 209 -3.64 5.88 -7.97
C LEU A 209 -2.69 6.72 -7.09
N SER A 210 -2.47 6.32 -5.83
CA SER A 210 -1.74 7.15 -4.87
C SER A 210 -0.23 7.23 -5.11
N LYS A 211 0.35 6.23 -5.77
CA LYS A 211 1.80 6.02 -5.85
C LYS A 211 2.33 6.45 -7.22
N ALA A 212 2.59 5.52 -8.12
CA ALA A 212 3.12 5.79 -9.47
C ALA A 212 2.24 6.77 -10.29
N PHE A 213 0.93 6.71 -10.10
CA PHE A 213 0.00 7.62 -10.76
C PHE A 213 0.08 9.07 -10.26
N ALA A 214 0.74 9.34 -9.12
CA ALA A 214 0.93 10.66 -8.52
C ALA A 214 -0.36 11.35 -8.03
N LEU A 215 -1.37 10.57 -7.63
CA LEU A 215 -2.72 11.06 -7.33
C LEU A 215 -3.19 10.68 -5.93
N ALA A 216 -2.29 10.69 -4.94
CA ALA A 216 -2.62 10.39 -3.54
C ALA A 216 -3.75 11.28 -2.99
N GLY A 217 -3.78 12.54 -3.42
CA GLY A 217 -4.81 13.53 -3.04
C GLY A 217 -6.23 13.17 -3.50
N LEU A 218 -6.39 12.36 -4.55
CA LEU A 218 -7.71 11.94 -5.03
C LEU A 218 -8.37 10.91 -4.13
N ARG A 219 -7.58 10.17 -3.33
CA ARG A 219 -8.07 9.01 -2.56
C ARG A 219 -8.83 8.02 -3.45
N CYS A 220 -8.20 7.57 -4.54
CA CYS A 220 -8.79 6.64 -5.50
C CYS A 220 -7.97 5.34 -5.58
N GLY A 221 -8.64 4.20 -5.48
CA GLY A 221 -8.02 2.87 -5.56
C GLY A 221 -9.01 1.82 -6.04
N PHE A 222 -8.49 0.62 -6.29
CA PHE A 222 -9.22 -0.43 -6.97
C PHE A 222 -9.02 -1.77 -6.29
N THR A 223 -10.06 -2.60 -6.37
CA THR A 223 -9.99 -4.02 -6.06
C THR A 223 -10.25 -4.79 -7.36
N LEU A 224 -9.32 -5.68 -7.73
CA LEU A 224 -9.47 -6.59 -8.86
C LEU A 224 -9.73 -7.99 -8.33
N ALA A 225 -10.81 -8.62 -8.76
CA ALA A 225 -11.17 -9.96 -8.32
C ALA A 225 -12.11 -10.61 -9.34
N ASN A 226 -12.39 -11.90 -9.18
CA ASN A 226 -13.49 -12.51 -9.92
C ASN A 226 -14.83 -11.86 -9.59
N LYS A 227 -15.76 -11.90 -10.56
CA LYS A 227 -17.06 -11.26 -10.47
C LYS A 227 -17.81 -11.60 -9.16
N GLU A 228 -17.74 -12.86 -8.72
CA GLU A 228 -18.38 -13.32 -7.49
C GLU A 228 -17.90 -12.54 -6.25
N VAL A 229 -16.61 -12.26 -6.16
CA VAL A 229 -16.04 -11.44 -5.08
C VAL A 229 -16.47 -9.99 -5.23
N ILE A 230 -16.36 -9.42 -6.43
CA ILE A 230 -16.76 -8.03 -6.69
C ILE A 230 -18.23 -7.78 -6.34
N ASP A 231 -19.13 -8.68 -6.73
CA ASP A 231 -20.56 -8.58 -6.41
C ASP A 231 -20.82 -8.60 -4.89
N LEU A 232 -20.05 -9.39 -4.12
CA LEU A 232 -20.16 -9.42 -2.66
C LEU A 232 -19.67 -8.10 -2.02
N LEU A 233 -18.56 -7.55 -2.52
CA LEU A 233 -18.04 -6.25 -2.03
C LEU A 233 -19.01 -5.10 -2.34
N LEU A 234 -19.67 -5.13 -3.51
CA LEU A 234 -20.68 -4.13 -3.88
C LEU A 234 -21.90 -4.12 -2.95
N LYS A 235 -22.16 -5.18 -2.19
CA LYS A 235 -23.25 -5.22 -1.20
C LYS A 235 -22.93 -4.46 0.08
N VAL A 236 -21.65 -4.22 0.37
CA VAL A 236 -21.19 -3.62 1.64
C VAL A 236 -20.50 -2.26 1.46
N ILE A 237 -20.22 -1.86 0.22
CA ILE A 237 -19.70 -0.53 -0.10
C ILE A 237 -20.74 0.56 0.16
N ALA A 238 -20.27 1.78 0.43
CA ALA A 238 -21.14 2.95 0.49
C ALA A 238 -21.84 3.18 -0.87
N PRO A 239 -23.07 3.73 -0.90
CA PRO A 239 -23.82 3.90 -2.14
C PRO A 239 -23.21 4.90 -3.14
N TYR A 240 -22.38 5.82 -2.65
CA TYR A 240 -21.66 6.82 -3.46
C TYR A 240 -20.21 6.95 -2.93
N PRO A 241 -19.34 5.95 -3.17
CA PRO A 241 -18.02 5.88 -2.57
C PRO A 241 -17.02 6.85 -3.20
N LEU A 242 -17.26 7.28 -4.46
CA LEU A 242 -16.39 8.16 -5.22
C LEU A 242 -17.12 9.45 -5.60
N SER A 243 -16.50 10.60 -5.36
CA SER A 243 -17.08 11.91 -5.71
C SER A 243 -16.88 12.21 -7.21
N THR A 244 -17.78 13.02 -7.79
CA THR A 244 -17.68 13.44 -9.20
C THR A 244 -16.32 14.07 -9.56
N PRO A 245 -15.74 14.98 -8.75
CA PRO A 245 -14.40 15.54 -9.04
C PRO A 245 -13.31 14.48 -9.12
N VAL A 246 -13.36 13.48 -8.24
CA VAL A 246 -12.38 12.38 -8.23
C VAL A 246 -12.59 11.46 -9.42
N ALA A 247 -13.85 11.09 -9.72
CA ALA A 247 -14.18 10.24 -10.85
C ALA A 247 -13.74 10.86 -12.19
N ASP A 248 -13.99 12.16 -12.35
CA ASP A 248 -13.59 12.94 -13.51
C ASP A 248 -12.06 12.91 -13.72
N ILE A 249 -11.30 13.36 -12.73
CA ILE A 249 -9.84 13.41 -12.81
C ILE A 249 -9.23 12.01 -12.94
N ALA A 250 -9.75 11.02 -12.20
CA ALA A 250 -9.28 9.64 -12.30
C ALA A 250 -9.48 9.06 -13.71
N ALA A 251 -10.63 9.33 -14.34
CA ALA A 251 -10.89 8.89 -15.71
C ALA A 251 -9.90 9.54 -16.71
N GLN A 252 -9.57 10.82 -16.53
CA GLN A 252 -8.55 11.52 -17.33
C GLN A 252 -7.16 10.90 -17.15
N ALA A 253 -6.76 10.63 -15.91
CA ALA A 253 -5.46 10.02 -15.59
C ALA A 253 -5.31 8.58 -16.11
N LEU A 254 -6.43 7.87 -16.28
CA LEU A 254 -6.48 6.50 -16.80
C LEU A 254 -6.68 6.42 -18.32
N ALA A 255 -6.81 7.57 -19.00
CA ALA A 255 -6.81 7.61 -20.46
C ALA A 255 -5.44 7.21 -21.03
N PRO A 256 -5.32 6.81 -22.32
CA PRO A 256 -4.06 6.34 -22.90
C PRO A 256 -2.85 7.27 -22.68
N LEU A 257 -3.05 8.60 -22.81
CA LEU A 257 -1.99 9.58 -22.54
C LEU A 257 -1.60 9.61 -21.05
N GLY A 258 -2.57 9.46 -20.14
CA GLY A 258 -2.32 9.38 -18.71
C GLY A 258 -1.54 8.13 -18.30
N ILE A 259 -1.81 6.99 -18.96
CA ILE A 259 -1.03 5.75 -18.77
C ILE A 259 0.42 5.93 -19.25
N ASN A 260 0.64 6.58 -20.39
CA ASN A 260 2.00 6.88 -20.86
C ASN A 260 2.75 7.79 -19.88
N ALA A 261 2.10 8.87 -19.41
CA ALA A 261 2.69 9.76 -18.42
C ALA A 261 3.00 9.06 -17.09
N MET A 262 2.15 8.10 -16.66
CA MET A 262 2.43 7.28 -15.48
C MET A 262 3.69 6.43 -15.68
N ARG A 263 3.85 5.78 -16.84
CA ARG A 263 5.04 4.98 -17.16
C ARG A 263 6.32 5.81 -17.21
N GLU A 264 6.25 7.04 -17.71
CA GLU A 264 7.37 7.99 -17.66
C GLU A 264 7.76 8.33 -16.22
N ARG A 265 6.78 8.59 -15.34
CA ARG A 265 7.02 8.78 -13.90
C ARG A 265 7.67 7.57 -13.25
N VAL A 266 7.22 6.37 -13.60
CA VAL A 266 7.84 5.11 -13.12
C VAL A 266 9.30 5.05 -13.55
N ALA A 267 9.60 5.25 -14.84
CA ALA A 267 10.97 5.20 -15.35
C ALA A 267 11.89 6.21 -14.64
N GLN A 268 11.41 7.44 -14.44
CA GLN A 268 12.13 8.48 -13.70
C GLN A 268 12.45 8.03 -12.26
N ILE A 269 11.48 7.47 -11.55
CA ILE A 269 11.66 7.02 -10.17
C ILE A 269 12.60 5.81 -10.08
N LEU A 270 12.58 4.90 -11.06
CA LEU A 270 13.48 3.76 -11.09
C LEU A 270 14.95 4.21 -11.31
N GLU A 271 15.18 5.17 -12.19
CA GLU A 271 16.51 5.77 -12.38
C GLU A 271 17.00 6.45 -11.09
N GLU A 272 16.13 7.25 -10.47
CA GLU A 272 16.47 7.97 -9.24
C GLU A 272 16.69 7.03 -8.04
N ARG A 273 15.93 5.94 -7.97
CA ARG A 273 16.14 4.86 -6.99
C ARG A 273 17.53 4.28 -7.13
N GLN A 274 17.95 3.95 -8.35
CA GLN A 274 19.27 3.38 -8.60
C GLN A 274 20.39 4.34 -8.22
N TYR A 275 20.23 5.63 -8.51
CA TYR A 275 21.16 6.67 -8.09
C TYR A 275 21.30 6.73 -6.57
N LEU A 276 20.18 6.83 -5.84
CA LEU A 276 20.20 6.92 -4.37
C LEU A 276 20.77 5.65 -3.73
N VAL A 277 20.36 4.46 -4.19
CA VAL A 277 20.90 3.17 -3.71
C VAL A 277 22.41 3.12 -3.87
N THR A 278 22.93 3.54 -5.02
CA THR A 278 24.38 3.53 -5.28
C THR A 278 25.10 4.49 -4.34
N ALA A 279 24.58 5.71 -4.16
CA ALA A 279 25.21 6.73 -3.33
C ALA A 279 25.22 6.39 -1.83
N LEU A 280 24.17 5.70 -1.33
CA LEU A 280 24.05 5.37 0.09
C LEU A 280 25.03 4.29 0.56
N LYS A 281 25.43 3.36 -0.32
CA LYS A 281 26.31 2.24 0.04
C LYS A 281 27.69 2.66 0.56
N ASP A 282 28.15 3.86 0.19
CA ASP A 282 29.46 4.39 0.57
C ASP A 282 29.43 5.34 1.79
N ILE A 283 28.26 5.54 2.41
CA ILE A 283 28.12 6.46 3.54
C ILE A 283 28.36 5.73 4.86
N ALA A 284 29.24 6.26 5.70
CA ALA A 284 29.71 5.60 6.93
C ALA A 284 28.59 5.20 7.92
N CYS A 285 27.48 5.94 7.98
CA CYS A 285 26.35 5.64 8.87
C CYS A 285 25.41 4.55 8.34
N VAL A 286 25.57 4.16 7.07
CA VAL A 286 24.74 3.16 6.40
C VAL A 286 25.38 1.79 6.59
N GLU A 287 24.69 0.89 7.28
CA GLU A 287 25.14 -0.50 7.46
C GLU A 287 24.71 -1.38 6.28
N GLN A 288 23.48 -1.19 5.80
CA GLN A 288 22.95 -1.98 4.69
C GLN A 288 21.83 -1.24 3.98
N VAL A 289 21.89 -1.22 2.65
CA VAL A 289 20.77 -0.85 1.77
C VAL A 289 20.14 -2.14 1.27
N PHE A 290 18.83 -2.30 1.48
CA PHE A 290 18.09 -3.46 0.98
C PHE A 290 17.60 -3.24 -0.44
N ASP A 291 17.46 -4.33 -1.20
CA ASP A 291 16.91 -4.30 -2.55
C ASP A 291 15.44 -3.83 -2.52
N SER A 292 15.03 -3.14 -3.58
CA SER A 292 13.67 -2.60 -3.67
C SER A 292 13.17 -2.61 -5.10
N GLU A 293 11.90 -2.98 -5.26
CA GLU A 293 11.13 -2.91 -6.49
C GLU A 293 10.02 -1.86 -6.43
N THR A 294 10.21 -0.82 -5.60
CA THR A 294 9.20 0.23 -5.34
C THR A 294 9.74 1.65 -5.50
N ASN A 295 8.97 2.66 -5.08
CA ASN A 295 9.39 4.07 -4.96
C ASN A 295 9.91 4.43 -3.56
N TYR A 296 10.44 3.47 -2.84
CA TYR A 296 11.15 3.69 -1.59
C TYR A 296 12.26 2.66 -1.44
N ILE A 297 13.17 2.91 -0.50
CA ILE A 297 14.20 1.96 -0.09
C ILE A 297 14.19 1.84 1.43
N LEU A 298 14.47 0.63 1.90
CA LEU A 298 14.74 0.38 3.30
C LEU A 298 16.25 0.38 3.51
N VAL A 299 16.71 1.05 4.55
CA VAL A 299 18.14 1.19 4.85
C VAL A 299 18.34 1.02 6.35
N ARG A 300 19.29 0.17 6.72
CA ARG A 300 19.74 0.02 8.10
C ARG A 300 20.91 0.95 8.38
N PHE A 301 20.83 1.65 9.51
CA PHE A 301 21.80 2.64 9.94
C PHE A 301 22.36 2.33 11.32
N THR A 302 23.62 2.66 11.52
CA THR A 302 24.18 2.77 12.87
C THR A 302 23.53 3.96 13.58
N ALA A 303 23.10 3.75 14.83
CA ALA A 303 22.41 4.77 15.63
C ALA A 303 21.19 5.40 14.90
N SER A 304 20.38 4.60 14.21
CA SER A 304 19.27 5.05 13.34
C SER A 304 18.33 6.09 13.95
N SER A 305 18.06 6.02 15.26
CA SER A 305 17.20 7.00 15.95
C SER A 305 17.84 8.39 16.03
N ALA A 306 19.17 8.47 16.19
CA ALA A 306 19.91 9.72 16.15
C ALA A 306 19.96 10.27 14.72
N VAL A 307 20.25 9.42 13.73
CA VAL A 307 20.23 9.79 12.30
C VAL A 307 18.85 10.33 11.90
N PHE A 308 17.78 9.60 12.24
CA PHE A 308 16.41 10.02 11.97
C PHE A 308 16.10 11.39 12.57
N LYS A 309 16.48 11.60 13.84
CA LYS A 309 16.26 12.88 14.53
C LYS A 309 17.08 14.01 13.91
N SER A 310 18.34 13.77 13.56
CA SER A 310 19.20 14.75 12.89
C SER A 310 18.62 15.21 11.56
N LEU A 311 18.23 14.26 10.69
CA LEU A 311 17.62 14.57 9.39
C LEU A 311 16.27 15.28 9.56
N TRP A 312 15.46 14.84 10.52
CA TRP A 312 14.18 15.49 10.85
C TRP A 312 14.37 16.96 11.22
N ASP A 313 15.36 17.28 12.06
CA ASP A 313 15.65 18.64 12.50
C ASP A 313 16.23 19.51 11.37
N GLN A 314 16.79 18.89 10.34
CA GLN A 314 17.24 19.53 9.10
C GLN A 314 16.13 19.68 8.04
N GLY A 315 14.88 19.34 8.38
CA GLY A 315 13.72 19.43 7.48
C GLY A 315 13.60 18.27 6.47
N ILE A 316 14.39 17.20 6.66
CA ILE A 316 14.36 15.99 5.82
C ILE A 316 13.50 14.93 6.53
N ILE A 317 12.26 14.78 6.06
CA ILE A 317 11.27 13.93 6.72
C ILE A 317 11.31 12.53 6.12
N LEU A 318 11.89 11.58 6.86
CA LEU A 318 11.93 10.15 6.53
C LEU A 318 10.82 9.36 7.25
N ARG A 319 10.81 8.04 7.08
CA ARG A 319 9.90 7.16 7.84
C ARG A 319 10.67 6.16 8.71
N ASP A 320 10.60 6.35 10.01
CA ASP A 320 11.16 5.43 11.00
C ASP A 320 10.45 4.05 10.97
N GLN A 321 11.25 2.98 10.92
CA GLN A 321 10.82 1.58 10.98
C GLN A 321 11.40 0.83 12.18
N ASN A 322 12.17 1.49 13.05
CA ASN A 322 12.92 0.86 14.13
C ASN A 322 12.07 0.04 15.12
N LYS A 323 10.77 0.35 15.22
CA LYS A 323 9.80 -0.37 16.07
C LYS A 323 9.13 -1.56 15.39
N GLN A 324 9.32 -1.74 14.08
CA GLN A 324 8.73 -2.86 13.36
C GLN A 324 9.51 -4.15 13.65
N PRO A 325 8.82 -5.30 13.72
CA PRO A 325 9.48 -6.60 13.85
C PRO A 325 10.54 -6.79 12.76
N SER A 326 11.70 -7.33 13.13
CA SER A 326 12.89 -7.54 12.28
C SER A 326 13.52 -6.30 11.62
N LEU A 327 13.03 -5.07 11.87
CA LEU A 327 13.52 -3.84 11.25
C LEU A 327 14.24 -2.89 12.22
N SER A 328 14.86 -3.43 13.28
CA SER A 328 15.67 -2.61 14.18
C SER A 328 16.82 -1.94 13.41
N GLY A 329 17.06 -0.67 13.69
CA GLY A 329 18.05 0.13 12.98
C GLY A 329 17.61 0.63 11.59
N CYS A 330 16.41 0.27 11.11
CA CYS A 330 15.99 0.61 9.75
C CYS A 330 15.17 1.89 9.67
N LEU A 331 15.43 2.69 8.63
CA LEU A 331 14.59 3.80 8.17
C LEU A 331 14.18 3.53 6.72
N ARG A 332 12.95 3.91 6.37
CA ARG A 332 12.44 3.87 5.01
C ARG A 332 12.53 5.28 4.40
N ILE A 333 13.13 5.35 3.21
CA ILE A 333 13.33 6.59 2.45
C ILE A 333 12.51 6.49 1.17
N THR A 334 11.51 7.35 0.99
CA THR A 334 10.82 7.50 -0.30
C THR A 334 11.78 8.08 -1.35
N ILE A 335 11.65 7.64 -2.59
CA ILE A 335 12.39 8.19 -3.72
C ILE A 335 11.69 9.44 -4.21
N GLY A 336 12.37 10.58 -4.09
CA GLY A 336 11.89 11.89 -4.53
C GLY A 336 12.57 12.35 -5.82
N THR A 337 12.84 13.65 -5.92
CA THR A 337 13.66 14.24 -6.98
C THR A 337 15.16 14.07 -6.71
N ARG A 338 15.99 14.29 -7.74
CA ARG A 338 17.46 14.32 -7.60
C ARG A 338 17.94 15.28 -6.51
N ALA A 339 17.32 16.46 -6.40
CA ALA A 339 17.69 17.45 -5.40
C ALA A 339 17.36 16.97 -3.97
N GLU A 340 16.23 16.31 -3.78
CA GLU A 340 15.83 15.72 -2.50
C GLU A 340 16.73 14.53 -2.13
N SER A 341 17.07 13.66 -3.09
CA SER A 341 18.07 12.60 -2.89
C SER A 341 19.43 13.15 -2.48
N GLN A 342 19.90 14.20 -3.16
CA GLN A 342 21.18 14.84 -2.85
C GLN A 342 21.18 15.43 -1.43
N ARG A 343 20.07 16.06 -1.02
CA ARG A 343 19.88 16.55 0.37
C ARG A 343 20.02 15.43 1.40
N VAL A 344 19.42 14.26 1.15
CA VAL A 344 19.57 13.09 2.02
C VAL A 344 21.04 12.63 2.06
N ILE A 345 21.68 12.49 0.90
CA ILE A 345 23.07 12.02 0.79
C ILE A 345 24.02 12.95 1.57
N ASP A 346 23.89 14.26 1.38
CA ASP A 346 24.76 15.24 2.02
C ASP A 346 24.54 15.28 3.55
N ALA A 347 23.28 15.21 4.00
CA ALA A 347 22.96 15.14 5.42
C ALA A 347 23.54 13.87 6.08
N LEU A 348 23.39 12.72 5.43
CA LEU A 348 23.91 11.45 5.95
C LEU A 348 25.45 11.41 6.00
N LYS A 349 26.14 12.03 5.04
CA LYS A 349 27.61 12.16 5.06
C LYS A 349 28.12 13.06 6.19
N ALA A 350 27.28 13.96 6.70
CA ALA A 350 27.61 14.84 7.82
C ALA A 350 27.41 14.17 9.19
N GLU A 351 26.76 13.01 9.26
CA GLU A 351 26.58 12.26 10.49
C GLU A 351 27.93 11.78 11.04
N LYS A 352 28.17 12.06 12.32
CA LYS A 352 29.34 11.56 13.05
C LYS A 352 28.93 10.28 13.76
N VAL A 353 29.20 9.17 13.11
CA VAL A 353 28.87 7.82 13.58
C VAL A 353 29.90 7.31 14.56
#